data_AF-X1EDK2-F1
#
_entry.id   AF-X1EDK2-F1
#
_cell.length_a   1.000
_cell.length_b   1.000
_cell.length_c   1.000
_cell.angle_alpha   90.00
_cell.angle_beta   90.00
_cell.angle_gamma   90.00
#
_symmetry.space_group_name_H-M   'P 1'
#
loop_
_entity.id
_entity.type
_entity.pdbx_description
1 polymer ?
#
loop_
_entity_poly.entity_id
_entity_poly.type
_entity_poly.pdbx_seq_one_letter_code
_entity_poly.pdbx_strand_id
1 'polypeptide(L)'
;MGKSIAVSQDLGNIITDIAEVARILWKLGWAESNAGNISVNVTEHITDDIRELNKFPSKEIDKSYPELSGFSFFITGAGARMRDLAKEPSGNACILRIAEKSNRYHVLWG
;
A
#
# COMPACT_ATOMS: atom_id res chain seq x y z
N MET A 1 13.28 13.30 -1.78
CA MET A 1 13.06 11.89 -1.39
C MET A 1 12.38 11.90 -0.04
N GLY A 2 11.10 11.51 0.01
CA GLY A 2 10.37 11.42 1.28
C GLY A 2 10.96 10.29 2.14
N LYS A 3 10.74 10.36 3.45
CA LYS A 3 11.05 9.23 4.33
C LYS A 3 10.19 8.03 3.94
N SER A 4 10.78 6.84 3.98
CA SER A 4 10.11 5.55 3.81
C SER A 4 10.31 4.74 5.09
N ILE A 5 9.32 3.93 5.47
CA ILE A 5 9.43 3.01 6.59
C ILE A 5 10.41 1.87 6.28
N ALA A 6 10.96 1.27 7.34
CA ALA A 6 11.70 0.02 7.18
C ALA A 6 10.71 -1.11 6.84
N VAL A 7 11.06 -1.95 5.87
CA VAL A 7 10.28 -3.16 5.55
C VAL A 7 10.82 -4.30 6.40
N SER A 8 10.04 -4.72 7.40
CA SER A 8 10.34 -5.91 8.21
C SER A 8 10.31 -7.17 7.34
N GLN A 9 10.89 -8.28 7.83
CA GLN A 9 10.84 -9.55 7.10
C GLN A 9 9.39 -10.00 6.85
N ASP A 10 8.53 -9.88 7.84
CA ASP A 10 7.12 -10.28 7.74
C ASP A 10 6.36 -9.44 6.72
N LEU A 11 6.56 -8.11 6.73
CA LEU A 11 5.97 -7.22 5.74
C LEU A 11 6.52 -7.50 4.33
N GLY A 12 7.82 -7.80 4.22
CA GLY A 12 8.45 -8.20 2.97
C GLY A 12 7.87 -9.49 2.39
N ASN A 13 7.55 -10.48 3.24
CA ASN A 13 6.89 -11.71 2.83
C ASN A 13 5.48 -11.41 2.28
N ILE A 14 4.69 -10.57 2.95
CA ILE A 14 3.36 -10.17 2.48
C ILE A 14 3.44 -9.46 1.12
N ILE A 15 4.40 -8.54 0.94
CA ILE A 15 4.61 -7.86 -0.35
C ILE A 15 4.95 -8.87 -1.44
N THR A 16 5.77 -9.89 -1.12
CA THR A 16 6.13 -10.97 -2.04
C THR A 16 4.91 -11.80 -2.43
N ASP A 17 4.05 -12.15 -1.48
CA ASP A 17 2.81 -12.90 -1.74
C ASP A 17 1.85 -12.08 -2.63
N ILE A 18 1.72 -10.78 -2.38
CA ILE A 18 0.92 -9.88 -3.23
C ILE A 18 1.49 -9.81 -4.66
N ALA A 19 2.81 -9.71 -4.81
CA ALA A 19 3.46 -9.70 -6.11
C ALA A 19 3.21 -11.01 -6.88
N GLU A 20 3.19 -12.14 -6.17
CA GLU A 20 2.87 -13.45 -6.73
C GLU A 20 1.41 -13.55 -7.18
N VAL A 21 0.47 -13.06 -6.37
CA VAL A 21 -0.96 -12.97 -6.76
C VAL A 21 -1.11 -12.10 -8.01
N ALA A 22 -0.44 -10.95 -8.07
CA ALA A 22 -0.44 -10.08 -9.24
C ALA A 22 0.10 -10.79 -10.49
N ARG A 23 1.18 -11.57 -10.34
CA ARG A 23 1.75 -12.38 -11.41
C ARG A 23 0.75 -13.40 -11.95
N ILE A 24 0.01 -14.07 -11.06
CA ILE A 24 -1.02 -15.05 -11.41
C ILE A 24 -2.17 -14.37 -12.17
N LEU A 25 -2.72 -13.27 -11.63
CA LEU A 25 -3.80 -12.50 -12.27
C LEU A 25 -3.43 -12.08 -13.69
N TRP A 26 -2.20 -11.60 -13.87
CA TRP A 26 -1.67 -11.26 -15.19
C TRP A 26 -1.56 -12.48 -16.11
N LYS A 27 -0.97 -13.59 -15.64
CA LYS A 27 -0.75 -14.80 -16.45
C LYS A 27 -2.06 -15.47 -16.89
N LEU A 28 -3.12 -15.35 -16.10
CA LEU A 28 -4.45 -15.85 -16.44
C LEU A 28 -5.24 -14.89 -17.35
N GLY A 29 -4.72 -13.69 -17.63
CA GLY A 29 -5.43 -12.68 -18.44
C GLY A 29 -6.59 -12.02 -17.71
N TRP A 30 -6.65 -12.09 -16.38
CA TRP A 30 -7.76 -11.56 -15.58
C TRP A 30 -7.62 -10.07 -15.25
N ALA A 31 -6.48 -9.47 -15.58
CA ALA A 31 -6.12 -8.09 -15.28
C ALA A 31 -5.40 -7.47 -16.49
N GLU A 32 -6.14 -7.23 -17.57
CA GLU A 32 -5.61 -6.62 -18.78
C GLU A 32 -5.28 -5.13 -18.56
N SER A 33 -4.14 -4.68 -19.10
CA SER A 33 -3.66 -3.30 -18.92
C SER A 33 -3.60 -2.90 -17.43
N ASN A 34 -4.30 -1.85 -17.02
CA ASN A 34 -4.41 -1.34 -15.66
C ASN A 34 -5.74 -1.76 -14.98
N ALA A 35 -6.44 -2.75 -15.52
CA ALA A 35 -7.61 -3.32 -14.86
C ALA A 35 -7.20 -4.24 -13.71
N GLY A 36 -7.88 -4.13 -12.58
CA GLY A 36 -7.59 -4.89 -11.36
C GLY A 36 -6.81 -4.07 -10.34
N ASN A 37 -7.18 -4.24 -9.07
CA ASN A 37 -6.63 -3.50 -7.94
C ASN A 37 -6.44 -4.48 -6.78
N ILE A 38 -5.43 -4.25 -5.94
CA ILE A 38 -5.21 -5.04 -4.72
C ILE A 38 -5.13 -4.07 -3.54
N SER A 39 -5.88 -4.37 -2.48
CA SER A 39 -5.76 -3.74 -1.17
C SER A 39 -5.66 -4.81 -0.09
N VAL A 40 -4.66 -4.70 0.78
CA VAL A 40 -4.42 -5.63 1.89
C VAL A 40 -4.20 -4.84 3.16
N ASN A 41 -4.93 -5.16 4.23
CA ASN A 41 -4.67 -4.59 5.55
C ASN A 41 -3.36 -5.16 6.10
N VAL A 42 -2.40 -4.28 6.37
CA VAL A 42 -1.07 -4.63 6.89
C VAL A 42 -0.79 -3.99 8.24
N THR A 43 -1.83 -3.52 8.95
CA THR A 43 -1.71 -2.74 10.20
C THR A 43 -0.84 -3.44 11.23
N GLU A 44 -1.02 -4.76 11.41
CA GLU A 44 -0.28 -5.56 12.40
C GLU A 44 1.18 -5.82 12.01
N HIS A 45 1.56 -5.54 10.76
CA HIS A 45 2.90 -5.78 10.22
C HIS A 45 3.75 -4.51 10.09
N ILE A 46 3.18 -3.35 10.49
CA ILE A 46 3.91 -2.10 10.61
C ILE A 46 4.67 -2.11 11.93
N THR A 47 5.97 -2.40 11.87
CA THR A 47 6.84 -2.47 13.06
C THR A 47 7.39 -1.13 13.50
N ASP A 48 7.39 -0.13 12.60
CA ASP A 48 7.85 1.20 12.93
C ASP A 48 6.86 1.85 13.90
N ASP A 49 7.38 2.38 15.01
CA ASP A 49 6.59 3.23 15.90
C ASP A 49 6.39 4.58 15.20
N ILE A 50 5.34 4.67 14.38
CA ILE A 50 5.01 5.86 13.59
C ILE A 50 4.36 6.90 14.50
N ARG A 51 5.12 7.39 15.50
CA ARG A 51 4.68 8.47 16.40
C ARG A 51 4.49 9.79 15.65
N GLU A 52 5.15 9.97 14.51
CA GLU A 52 5.14 11.21 13.74
C GLU A 52 4.82 10.97 12.25
N LEU A 53 3.53 10.73 11.97
CA LEU A 53 3.00 10.62 10.60
C LEU A 53 3.32 11.83 9.73
N ASN A 54 3.43 13.03 10.32
CA ASN A 54 3.70 14.29 9.62
C ASN A 54 5.04 14.32 8.86
N LYS A 55 5.94 13.35 9.11
CA LYS A 55 7.19 13.19 8.35
C LYS A 55 6.99 12.57 6.96
N PHE A 56 5.81 11.99 6.72
CA PHE A 56 5.45 11.32 5.47
C PHE A 56 4.53 12.22 4.63
N PRO A 57 4.63 12.15 3.28
CA PRO A 57 3.69 12.81 2.39
C PRO A 57 2.26 12.43 2.73
N SER A 58 1.34 13.40 2.70
CA SER A 58 -0.07 13.16 3.02
C SER A 58 -0.99 13.71 1.94
N LYS A 59 -2.18 13.12 1.85
CA LYS A 59 -3.28 13.57 0.99
C LYS A 59 -4.57 13.51 1.77
N GLU A 60 -5.44 14.50 1.53
CA GLU A 60 -6.75 14.56 2.16
C GLU A 60 -7.68 13.47 1.62
N ILE A 61 -8.62 13.05 2.45
CA ILE A 61 -9.69 12.12 2.07
C ILE A 61 -10.99 12.93 2.06
N ASP A 62 -11.65 12.96 0.90
CA ASP A 62 -12.88 13.75 0.71
C ASP A 62 -14.01 13.36 1.67
N LYS A 63 -14.06 12.07 2.05
CA LYS A 63 -15.03 11.53 2.99
C LYS A 63 -14.32 10.76 4.10
N SER A 64 -14.59 11.15 5.35
CA SER A 64 -14.00 10.48 6.51
C SER A 64 -14.67 9.13 6.77
N TYR A 65 -13.85 8.13 7.09
CA TYR A 65 -14.24 6.76 7.48
C TYR A 65 -13.60 6.43 8.84
N PRO A 66 -14.22 6.86 9.97
CA PRO A 66 -13.63 6.72 11.30
C PRO A 66 -13.26 5.28 11.69
N GLU A 67 -13.95 4.30 11.14
CA GLU A 67 -13.71 2.87 11.34
C GLU A 67 -12.37 2.37 10.76
N LEU A 68 -11.76 3.15 9.87
CA LEU A 68 -10.45 2.85 9.28
C LEU A 68 -9.32 3.64 9.94
N SER A 69 -9.62 4.39 11.00
CA SER A 69 -8.65 5.19 11.73
C SER A 69 -7.45 4.37 12.19
N GLY A 70 -6.25 4.85 11.89
CA GLY A 70 -5.00 4.20 12.29
C GLY A 70 -4.65 2.94 11.48
N PHE A 71 -5.53 2.47 10.59
CA PHE A 71 -5.23 1.31 9.76
C PHE A 71 -4.21 1.64 8.68
N SER A 72 -3.40 0.64 8.36
CA SER A 72 -2.41 0.69 7.30
C SER A 72 -2.71 -0.34 6.23
N PHE A 73 -2.58 0.06 4.97
CA PHE A 73 -2.94 -0.75 3.81
C PHE A 73 -1.84 -0.73 2.78
N PHE A 74 -1.51 -1.90 2.25
CA PHE A 74 -0.87 -2.00 0.94
C PHE A 74 -1.93 -1.78 -0.13
N ILE A 75 -1.70 -0.86 -1.06
CA ILE A 75 -2.65 -0.51 -2.12
C ILE A 75 -1.90 -0.33 -3.45
N THR A 76 -2.44 -0.92 -4.52
CA THR A 76 -1.97 -0.67 -5.90
C THR A 76 -2.10 0.79 -6.32
N GLY A 77 -1.06 1.34 -6.94
CA GLY A 77 -1.05 2.70 -7.45
C GLY A 77 -2.05 2.91 -8.60
N ALA A 78 -2.51 4.15 -8.78
CA ALA A 78 -3.39 4.50 -9.89
C ALA A 78 -2.67 4.27 -11.24
N GLY A 79 -3.29 3.49 -12.13
CA GLY A 79 -2.71 3.14 -13.44
C GLY A 79 -1.66 2.02 -13.38
N ALA A 80 -1.37 1.47 -12.21
CA ALA A 80 -0.48 0.32 -12.08
C ALA A 80 -1.04 -0.91 -12.82
N ARG A 81 -0.14 -1.74 -13.34
CA ARG A 81 -0.47 -2.95 -14.09
C ARG A 81 0.00 -4.16 -13.29
N MET A 82 -0.80 -5.24 -13.22
CA MET A 82 -0.44 -6.43 -12.42
C MET A 82 0.91 -7.03 -12.82
N ARG A 83 1.28 -6.95 -14.11
CA ARG A 83 2.62 -7.37 -14.58
C ARG A 83 3.78 -6.55 -14.01
N ASP A 84 3.56 -5.26 -13.78
CA ASP A 84 4.59 -4.36 -13.28
C ASP A 84 4.65 -4.45 -11.76
N LEU A 85 3.49 -4.55 -11.11
CA LEU A 85 3.37 -4.85 -9.67
C LEU A 85 4.10 -6.14 -9.30
N ALA A 86 3.91 -7.20 -10.08
CA ALA A 86 4.61 -8.49 -9.89
C ALA A 86 6.13 -8.37 -10.00
N LYS A 87 6.64 -7.41 -10.78
CA LYS A 87 8.08 -7.22 -11.03
C LYS A 87 8.72 -6.28 -10.01
N GLU A 88 8.06 -5.16 -9.72
CA GLU A 88 8.57 -4.10 -8.86
C GLU A 88 7.44 -3.51 -8.02
N PRO A 89 7.12 -4.12 -6.86
CA PRO A 89 6.05 -3.64 -5.99
C PRO A 89 6.24 -2.18 -5.54
N SER A 90 7.48 -1.77 -5.26
CA SER A 90 7.77 -0.43 -4.72
C SER A 90 7.51 0.70 -5.70
N GLY A 91 7.49 0.42 -7.00
CA GLY A 91 7.16 1.40 -8.04
C GLY A 91 5.70 1.38 -8.49
N ASN A 92 4.89 0.43 -7.99
CA ASN A 92 3.55 0.15 -8.51
C ASN A 92 2.47 0.06 -7.42
N ALA A 93 2.85 0.18 -6.17
CA ALA A 93 1.97 0.18 -5.02
C ALA A 93 2.54 1.09 -3.94
N CYS A 94 1.72 1.40 -2.95
CA CYS A 94 2.18 2.06 -1.75
C CYS A 94 1.63 1.37 -0.51
N ILE A 95 2.30 1.59 0.61
CA ILE A 95 1.72 1.36 1.92
C ILE A 95 1.31 2.72 2.44
N LEU A 96 0.02 2.87 2.77
CA LEU A 96 -0.50 4.08 3.38
C LEU A 96 -1.05 3.81 4.78
N ARG A 97 -1.07 4.84 5.63
CA ARG A 97 -1.75 4.83 6.92
C ARG A 97 -2.79 5.94 6.99
N ILE A 98 -4.00 5.59 7.39
CA ILE A 98 -5.08 6.55 7.62
C ILE A 98 -4.83 7.24 8.96
N ALA A 99 -4.88 8.56 8.98
CA ALA A 99 -4.66 9.35 10.20
C ALA A 99 -5.80 9.15 11.20
N GLU A 100 -5.56 9.44 12.48
CA GLU A 100 -6.53 9.20 13.56
C GLU A 100 -7.88 9.93 13.40
N LYS A 101 -7.89 11.06 12.67
CA LYS A 101 -9.12 11.80 12.36
C LYS A 101 -9.81 11.32 11.08
N SER A 102 -9.24 10.31 10.42
CA SER A 102 -9.68 9.71 9.16
C SER A 102 -9.94 10.72 8.03
N ASN A 103 -9.31 11.89 8.10
CA ASN A 103 -9.46 13.00 7.13
C ASN A 103 -8.30 13.07 6.13
N ARG A 104 -7.26 12.26 6.30
CA ARG A 104 -6.10 12.16 5.42
C ARG A 104 -5.43 10.81 5.58
N TYR A 105 -4.64 10.43 4.59
CA TYR A 105 -3.69 9.32 4.69
C TYR A 105 -2.26 9.81 4.46
N HIS A 106 -1.31 9.04 4.99
CA HIS A 106 0.12 9.25 4.84
C HIS A 106 0.73 8.08 4.06
N VAL A 107 1.57 8.39 3.06
CA VAL A 107 2.27 7.36 2.27
C VAL A 107 3.57 7.00 2.99
N LEU A 108 3.65 5.76 3.48
CA LEU A 108 4.73 5.25 4.32
C LEU A 108 5.85 4.60 3.50
N TRP A 109 5.51 4.00 2.37
CA TRP A 109 6.42 3.28 1.48
C TRP A 109 5.83 3.24 0.06
N GLY A 110 6.70 3.13 -0.95
CA GLY A 110 6.33 3.19 -2.37
C GLY A 110 6.18 4.60 -2.91
#